data_AF-D2CW34-F1
#
_entry.id   AF-D2CW34-F1
#
_cell.length_a   1.000
_cell.length_b   1.000
_cell.length_c   1.000
_cell.angle_alpha   90.00
_cell.angle_beta   90.00
_cell.angle_gamma   90.00
#
_symmetry.space_group_name_H-M   'P 1'
#
loop_
_entity.id
_entity.type
_entity.pdbx_description
1 polymer ?
#
loop_
_entity_poly.entity_id
_entity_poly.type
_entity_poly.pdbx_seq_one_letter_code
_entity_poly.pdbx_strand_id
1 'polypeptide(L)'
;MLMFSIFSSLMIYLAGIYVFSSKRKHLLMVLLSLEYIVLSLFMLIVIFLIEFDYDYFFPVIFLIFSVCEGALGLSILVSMIRSHGNDFFDSFGLSLC
;
A
#
# COMPACT_ATOMS: atom_id res chain seq x y z
N MET A 1 11.69 -4.19 -24.09
CA MET A 1 11.99 -3.48 -22.82
C MET A 1 10.72 -3.31 -21.99
N LEU A 2 9.66 -2.75 -22.57
CA LEU A 2 8.32 -2.62 -21.97
C LEU A 2 7.74 -3.91 -21.37
N MET A 3 7.80 -5.03 -22.09
CA MET A 3 7.31 -6.33 -21.59
C MET A 3 8.05 -6.81 -20.33
N PHE A 4 9.36 -6.52 -20.22
CA PHE A 4 10.15 -6.86 -19.03
C PHE A 4 9.77 -5.97 -17.84
N SER A 5 9.55 -4.67 -18.05
CA SER A 5 9.10 -3.77 -16.98
C SER A 5 7.70 -4.15 -16.47
N ILE A 6 6.77 -4.53 -17.36
CA ILE A 6 5.43 -5.01 -16.97
C ILE A 6 5.57 -6.27 -16.10
N PHE A 7 6.37 -7.25 -16.54
CA PHE A 7 6.61 -8.45 -15.76
C PHE A 7 7.22 -8.14 -14.39
N SER A 8 8.21 -7.25 -14.32
CA SER A 8 8.80 -6.84 -13.04
C SER A 8 7.79 -6.17 -12.10
N SER A 9 6.92 -5.30 -12.62
CA SER A 9 5.89 -4.63 -11.82
C SER A 9 4.85 -5.61 -11.27
N LEU A 10 4.47 -6.63 -12.04
CA LEU A 10 3.57 -7.69 -11.60
C LEU A 10 4.18 -8.55 -10.49
N MET A 11 5.47 -8.89 -10.60
CA MET A 11 6.17 -9.65 -9.56
C MET A 11 6.27 -8.88 -8.24
N ILE A 12 6.56 -7.57 -8.32
CA ILE A 12 6.58 -6.66 -7.18
C ILE A 12 5.19 -6.57 -6.54
N TYR A 13 4.13 -6.40 -7.34
CA TYR A 13 2.75 -6.35 -6.86
C TYR A 13 2.35 -7.63 -6.12
N LEU A 14 2.63 -8.79 -6.71
CA LEU A 14 2.34 -10.10 -6.10
C LEU A 14 3.12 -10.31 -4.80
N ALA A 15 4.39 -9.90 -4.75
CA ALA A 15 5.17 -9.95 -3.52
C ALA A 15 4.58 -9.04 -2.43
N GLY A 16 4.11 -7.84 -2.80
CA GLY A 16 3.42 -6.92 -1.90
C GLY A 16 2.16 -7.52 -1.29
N ILE A 17 1.30 -8.13 -2.11
CA ILE A 17 0.08 -8.82 -1.65
C ILE A 17 0.43 -10.01 -0.74
N TYR A 18 1.47 -10.78 -1.08
CA TYR A 18 1.90 -11.89 -0.25
C TYR A 18 2.32 -11.40 1.15
N VAL A 19 3.09 -10.31 1.23
CA VAL A 19 3.48 -9.71 2.51
C VAL A 19 2.26 -9.15 3.26
N PHE A 20 1.32 -8.51 2.57
CA PHE A 20 0.09 -7.99 3.18
C PHE A 20 -0.81 -9.10 3.75
N SER A 21 -0.96 -10.22 3.04
CA SER A 21 -1.73 -11.38 3.49
C SER A 21 -1.05 -12.17 4.59
N SER A 22 0.28 -12.08 4.71
CA SER A 22 0.99 -12.67 5.84
C SER A 22 0.56 -11.96 7.13
N LYS A 23 -0.04 -12.71 8.06
CA LYS A 23 -0.50 -12.21 9.37
C LYS A 23 0.70 -11.76 10.21
N ARG A 24 1.22 -10.56 9.96
CA ARG A 24 2.29 -9.94 10.73
C ARG A 24 1.67 -9.20 11.91
N LYS A 25 2.29 -9.36 13.07
CA LYS A 25 1.76 -8.85 14.34
C LYS A 25 1.67 -7.33 14.41
N HIS A 26 2.56 -6.60 13.73
CA HIS A 26 2.64 -5.14 13.82
C HIS A 26 1.89 -4.44 12.69
N LEU A 27 1.00 -3.51 13.03
CA LEU A 27 0.22 -2.74 12.04
C LEU A 27 1.09 -1.86 11.13
N LEU A 28 2.22 -1.35 11.63
CA LEU A 28 3.15 -0.56 10.83
C LEU A 28 3.71 -1.34 9.63
N MET A 29 3.98 -2.64 9.79
CA MET A 29 4.44 -3.49 8.69
C MET A 29 3.37 -3.71 7.61
N VAL A 30 2.09 -3.63 8.00
CA VAL A 30 0.94 -3.74 7.09
C VAL A 30 0.72 -2.44 6.32
N LEU A 31 0.91 -1.28 6.96
CA LEU A 31 0.86 0.02 6.27
C LEU A 31 1.99 0.14 5.24
N LEU A 32 3.20 -0.30 5.59
CA LEU A 32 4.35 -0.25 4.69
C LEU A 32 4.20 -1.20 3.49
N SER A 33 3.55 -2.36 3.67
CA SER A 33 3.25 -3.25 2.55
C SER A 33 2.15 -2.68 1.63
N LEU A 34 1.21 -1.91 2.17
CA LEU A 34 0.23 -1.16 1.37
C LEU A 34 0.88 -0.08 0.51
N GLU A 35 1.78 0.73 1.07
CA GLU A 35 2.53 1.73 0.28
C GLU A 35 3.35 1.08 -0.84
N TYR A 36 3.96 -0.08 -0.56
CA TYR A 36 4.69 -0.86 -1.57
C TYR A 36 3.78 -1.34 -2.72
N ILE A 37 2.56 -1.78 -2.41
CA ILE A 37 1.56 -2.15 -3.43
C ILE A 37 1.18 -0.95 -4.28
N VAL A 38 0.94 0.22 -3.66
CA VAL A 38 0.57 1.43 -4.41
C VAL A 38 1.68 1.88 -5.36
N LEU A 39 2.94 1.82 -4.95
CA LEU A 39 4.07 2.14 -5.83
C LEU A 39 4.15 1.18 -7.03
N SER A 40 3.89 -0.11 -6.83
CA SER A 40 3.88 -1.07 -7.93
C SER A 40 2.75 -0.81 -8.94
N LEU A 41 1.58 -0.38 -8.46
CA LEU A 41 0.45 0.04 -9.30
C LEU A 41 0.74 1.34 -10.05
N PHE A 42 1.39 2.31 -9.39
CA PHE A 42 1.82 3.55 -10.03
C PHE A 42 2.75 3.27 -11.22
N MET A 43 3.73 2.38 -11.04
CA MET A 43 4.63 1.98 -12.12
C MET A 43 3.86 1.36 -13.30
N LEU A 44 2.86 0.52 -13.03
CA LEU A 44 2.05 -0.13 -14.06
C LEU A 44 1.20 0.90 -14.84
N ILE A 45 0.61 1.89 -14.16
CA ILE A 45 -0.15 2.98 -14.78
C ILE A 45 0.75 3.85 -15.67
N VAL A 46 1.94 4.22 -15.20
CA VAL A 46 2.89 5.03 -15.98
C VAL A 46 3.34 4.28 -17.24
N ILE A 47 3.63 2.98 -17.11
CA ILE A 47 4.01 2.13 -18.24
C ILE A 47 2.88 2.09 -19.29
N PHE A 48 1.63 1.95 -18.85
CA PHE A 48 0.46 1.96 -19.74
C PHE A 48 0.30 3.32 -20.44
N LEU A 49 0.42 4.44 -19.71
CA LEU A 49 0.30 5.78 -20.30
C LEU A 49 1.37 6.06 -21.37
N ILE A 50 2.59 5.54 -21.19
CA ILE A 50 3.68 5.64 -22.18
C ILE A 50 3.34 4.87 -23.46
N GLU A 51 2.66 3.72 -23.38
CA GLU A 51 2.32 2.91 -24.56
C GLU A 51 1.27 3.59 -25.46
N PHE A 52 0.39 4.39 -24.87
CA PHE A 52 -0.67 5.10 -25.59
C PHE A 52 -0.39 6.61 -25.77
N ASP A 53 0.81 7.08 -25.42
CA ASP A 53 1.22 8.50 -25.47
C ASP A 53 0.20 9.45 -24.81
N TYR A 54 -0.34 9.07 -23.65
CA TYR A 54 -1.26 9.89 -22.87
C TYR A 54 -0.55 10.83 -21.89
N ASP A 55 -1.25 11.91 -21.50
CA ASP A 55 -0.76 12.89 -20.52
C ASP A 55 -0.60 12.30 -19.10
N TYR A 56 0.44 12.75 -18.39
CA TYR A 56 0.77 12.31 -17.02
C TYR A 56 -0.10 12.93 -15.91
N PHE A 57 -1.26 13.50 -16.23
CA PHE A 57 -2.14 14.11 -15.22
C PHE A 57 -2.82 13.08 -14.30
N PHE A 58 -3.28 11.97 -14.88
CA PHE A 58 -3.92 10.87 -14.15
C PHE A 58 -3.06 10.23 -13.04
N PRO A 59 -1.78 9.84 -13.28
CA PRO A 59 -0.95 9.19 -12.26
C PRO A 59 -0.60 10.13 -11.10
N VAL A 60 -0.58 11.45 -11.32
CA VAL A 60 -0.38 12.44 -10.24
C VAL A 60 -1.59 12.47 -9.31
N ILE A 61 -2.82 12.47 -9.87
CA ILE A 61 -4.04 12.41 -9.06
C ILE A 61 -4.08 11.11 -8.24
N PHE A 62 -3.71 9.99 -8.86
CA PHE A 62 -3.62 8.70 -8.17
C PHE A 62 -2.69 8.74 -6.95
N LEU A 63 -1.52 9.37 -7.08
CA LEU A 63 -0.59 9.52 -5.96
C LEU A 63 -1.18 10.38 -4.83
N ILE A 64 -1.88 11.47 -5.14
CA ILE A 64 -2.49 12.33 -4.11
C ILE A 64 -3.48 11.53 -3.26
N PHE A 65 -4.37 10.77 -3.89
CA PHE A 65 -5.32 9.92 -3.17
C PHE A 65 -4.61 8.85 -2.32
N SER A 66 -3.53 8.26 -2.84
CA SER A 66 -2.79 7.25 -2.08
C SER A 66 -2.13 7.79 -0.82
N VAL A 67 -1.59 9.01 -0.85
CA VAL A 67 -0.99 9.65 0.32
C VAL A 67 -2.06 10.02 1.34
N CYS A 68 -3.27 10.39 0.91
CA CYS A 68 -4.39 10.63 1.81
C CYS A 68 -4.79 9.35 2.57
N GLU A 69 -4.89 8.20 1.89
CA GLU A 69 -5.14 6.91 2.54
C GLU A 69 -4.01 6.53 3.50
N GLY A 70 -2.75 6.77 3.13
CA GLY A 70 -1.59 6.58 4.02
C GLY A 70 -1.66 7.44 5.28
N ALA A 71 -2.01 8.72 5.16
CA ALA A 71 -2.18 9.63 6.29
C ALA A 71 -3.32 9.20 7.23
N LEU A 72 -4.45 8.74 6.66
CA LEU A 72 -5.55 8.15 7.43
C LEU A 72 -5.08 6.89 8.17
N GLY A 73 -4.36 5.99 7.50
CA GLY A 73 -3.78 4.79 8.10
C GLY A 73 -2.85 5.08 9.28
N LEU A 74 -1.97 6.08 9.14
CA LEU A 74 -1.09 6.52 10.23
C LEU A 74 -1.87 7.14 11.40
N SER A 75 -2.92 7.92 11.12
CA SER A 75 -3.74 8.52 12.18
C SER A 75 -4.41 7.45 13.06
N ILE A 76 -4.83 6.34 12.44
CA ILE A 76 -5.40 5.19 13.15
C ILE A 76 -4.33 4.50 13.99
N LEU A 77 -3.12 4.29 13.45
CA LEU A 77 -1.99 3.75 14.21
C LEU A 77 -1.73 4.56 15.49
N VAL A 78 -1.66 5.90 15.38
CA VAL A 78 -1.44 6.79 16.53
C VAL A 78 -2.59 6.69 17.55
N SER A 79 -3.83 6.49 17.10
CA SER A 79 -4.96 6.30 18.02
C SER A 79 -4.87 4.98 18.80
N MET A 80 -4.42 3.89 18.16
CA MET A 80 -4.23 2.59 18.81
C MET A 80 -3.10 2.60 19.83
N ILE A 81 -1.98 3.26 19.51
CA ILE A 81 -0.87 3.41 20.47
C ILE A 81 -1.36 4.13 21.74
N ARG A 82 -2.22 5.14 21.59
CA ARG A 82 -2.76 5.88 22.74
C ARG A 82 -3.81 5.10 23.54
N SER A 83 -4.59 4.21 22.91
CA SER A 83 -5.65 3.45 23.60
C SER A 83 -5.18 2.11 24.18
N HIS A 84 -4.37 1.36 23.44
CA HIS A 84 -3.94 0.00 23.79
C HIS A 84 -2.45 -0.10 24.13
N GLY A 85 -1.69 0.98 23.99
CA GLY A 85 -0.26 1.04 24.34
C GLY A 85 0.66 0.22 23.43
N ASN A 86 0.13 -0.40 22.37
CA ASN A 86 0.88 -1.33 21.55
C ASN A 86 0.33 -1.43 20.10
N ASP A 87 1.22 -1.72 19.14
CA ASP A 87 0.92 -1.78 17.70
C ASP A 87 0.45 -3.16 17.21
N PHE A 88 0.08 -4.05 18.12
CA PHE A 88 -0.18 -5.45 17.81
C PHE A 88 -1.64 -5.67 17.41
N PHE A 89 -1.86 -6.40 16.31
CA PHE A 89 -3.22 -6.79 15.92
C PHE A 89 -3.94 -7.65 16.98
N ASP A 90 -3.20 -8.34 17.84
CA ASP A 90 -3.77 -9.23 18.87
C ASP A 90 -4.51 -8.48 19.99
N SER A 91 -4.26 -7.18 20.21
CA SER A 91 -4.98 -6.39 21.23
C SER A 91 -6.42 -6.05 20.84
N PHE A 92 -6.83 -6.28 19.58
CA PHE A 92 -8.23 -6.15 19.15
C PHE A 92 -9.15 -7.25 19.72
N GLY A 93 -8.59 -8.31 20.32
CA GLY A 93 -9.40 -9.35 20.99
C GLY A 93 -10.27 -8.83 22.14
N LEU A 94 -10.08 -7.60 22.60
CA LEU A 94 -10.90 -6.96 23.63
C LEU A 94 -12.30 -6.54 23.14
N SER A 95 -12.53 -6.48 21.82
CA SER A 95 -13.86 -6.19 21.24
C SER A 95 -14.67 -7.44 20.90
N LEU A 96 -14.23 -8.63 21.34
CA LEU A 96 -14.91 -9.91 21.07
C LEU A 96 -15.77 -10.40 22.26
N CYS A 97 -16.09 -9.50 23.20
CA CYS A 97 -17.23 -9.64 24.11
C CYS A 97 -18.38 -8.78 23.57
#